data_AF-A0A934A6S1-F1
#
_entry.id   AF-A0A934A6S1-F1
#
_cell.length_a   1.000
_cell.length_b   1.000
_cell.length_c   1.000
_cell.angle_alpha   90.00
_cell.angle_beta   90.00
_cell.angle_gamma   90.00
#
_symmetry.space_group_name_H-M   'P 1'
#
loop_
_entity.id
_entity.type
_entity.pdbx_description
1 polymer ?
#
loop_
_entity_poly.entity_id
_entity_poly.type
_entity_poly.pdbx_seq_one_letter_code
_entity_poly.pdbx_strand_id
1 'polypeptide(L)'
;MSKIMTQLIGLEVKAALGAPVLLSELRQDLPGMNKVKFDEDVLDLARSGEYFLIRHSRPDSLTRQEMGMMIPDGEGGFFYAIIPRPESKPTSSRRKTRSPAPSLQKHY
;
A
#
# COMPACT_ATOMS: atom_id res chain seq x y z
N MET A 1 -8.59 8.87 -13.53
CA MET A 1 -7.50 8.37 -12.66
C MET A 1 -6.70 9.57 -12.15
N SER A 2 -6.41 9.63 -10.84
CA SER A 2 -5.59 10.71 -10.27
C SER A 2 -4.14 10.59 -10.78
N LYS A 3 -3.46 11.72 -11.02
CA LYS A 3 -2.03 11.77 -11.43
C LYS A 3 -1.11 11.02 -10.45
N ILE A 4 -1.49 11.00 -9.17
CA ILE A 4 -0.81 10.23 -8.12
C ILE A 4 -0.87 8.73 -8.38
N MET A 5 -2.02 8.19 -8.79
CA MET A 5 -2.16 6.74 -9.05
C MET A 5 -1.29 6.29 -10.22
N THR A 6 -1.20 7.09 -11.28
CA THR A 6 -0.37 6.75 -12.44
C THR A 6 1.12 6.73 -12.08
N GLN A 7 1.58 7.60 -11.18
CA GLN A 7 2.98 7.59 -10.72
C GLN A 7 3.24 6.55 -9.61
N LEU A 8 2.23 6.21 -8.81
CA LEU A 8 2.29 5.07 -7.89
C LEU A 8 2.46 3.75 -8.65
N ILE A 9 1.84 3.58 -9.81
CA ILE A 9 2.08 2.43 -10.72
C ILE A 9 3.54 2.42 -11.24
N GLY A 10 4.15 3.59 -11.46
CA GLY A 10 5.59 3.68 -11.76
C GLY A 10 6.47 3.26 -10.56
N LEU A 11 6.02 3.58 -9.35
CA LEU A 11 6.63 3.16 -8.09
C LEU A 11 6.35 1.71 -7.72
N GLU A 12 5.28 1.10 -8.22
CA GLU A 12 4.99 -0.33 -8.08
C GLU A 12 6.15 -1.19 -8.59
N VAL A 13 6.99 -0.70 -9.52
CA VAL A 13 8.19 -1.43 -9.96
C VAL A 13 9.25 -1.50 -8.85
N LYS A 14 9.46 -0.42 -8.09
CA LYS A 14 10.37 -0.42 -6.92
C LYS A 14 9.74 -1.13 -5.72
N ALA A 15 8.43 -0.98 -5.57
CA ALA A 15 7.66 -1.52 -4.46
C ALA A 15 7.26 -3.00 -4.66
N ALA A 16 7.33 -3.54 -5.88
CA ALA A 16 7.21 -4.97 -6.19
C ALA A 16 8.31 -5.81 -5.52
N LEU A 17 9.38 -5.17 -5.04
CA LEU A 17 10.42 -5.78 -4.20
C LEU A 17 10.10 -5.70 -2.69
N GLY A 18 8.93 -5.18 -2.30
CA GLY A 18 8.54 -4.96 -0.90
C GLY A 18 9.30 -3.82 -0.22
N ALA A 19 9.96 -2.94 -0.98
CA ALA A 19 10.72 -1.82 -0.43
C ALA A 19 9.79 -0.63 -0.10
N PRO A 20 9.94 -0.01 1.09
CA PRO A 20 9.26 1.24 1.40
C PRO A 20 9.65 2.36 0.45
N VAL A 21 8.66 3.15 0.03
CA VAL A 21 8.85 4.36 -0.77
C VAL A 21 8.75 5.58 0.13
N LEU A 22 9.75 6.45 0.12
CA LEU A 22 9.73 7.68 0.91
C LEU A 22 8.72 8.67 0.33
N LEU A 23 7.85 9.22 1.18
CA LEU A 23 6.82 10.18 0.79
C LEU A 23 7.42 11.51 0.31
N SER A 24 8.59 11.87 0.84
CA SER A 24 9.34 13.05 0.41
C SER A 24 9.82 12.94 -1.04
N GLU A 25 10.30 11.76 -1.45
CA GLU A 25 10.74 11.50 -2.82
C GLU A 25 9.54 11.48 -3.77
N LEU A 26 8.47 10.77 -3.38
CA LEU A 26 7.24 10.70 -4.17
C LEU A 26 6.63 12.09 -4.41
N ARG A 27 6.74 13.00 -3.44
CA ARG A 27 6.28 14.39 -3.60
C ARG A 27 7.20 15.22 -4.50
N GLN A 28 8.51 15.01 -4.44
CA GLN A 28 9.48 15.71 -5.31
C GLN A 28 9.24 15.39 -6.79
N ASP A 29 8.81 14.16 -7.09
CA ASP A 29 8.45 13.72 -8.45
C ASP A 29 7.12 14.30 -8.97
N LEU A 30 6.39 15.04 -8.11
CA LEU A 30 5.12 15.69 -8.43
C LEU A 30 5.23 17.22 -8.31
N PRO A 31 6.06 17.87 -9.15
CA PRO A 31 6.25 19.31 -9.10
C PRO A 31 4.92 20.04 -9.35
N GLY A 32 4.61 21.00 -8.49
CA GLY A 32 3.36 21.78 -8.52
C GLY A 32 2.19 21.13 -7.80
N MET A 33 2.34 19.92 -7.24
CA MET A 33 1.31 19.35 -6.39
C MET A 33 1.27 20.04 -5.01
N ASN A 34 0.08 20.47 -4.61
CA ASN A 34 -0.16 21.03 -3.28
C ASN A 34 0.07 19.94 -2.21
N LYS A 35 0.79 20.28 -1.13
CA LYS A 35 1.05 19.35 -0.01
C LYS A 35 -0.22 18.77 0.59
N VAL A 36 -1.21 19.61 0.88
CA VAL A 36 -2.46 19.20 1.51
C VAL A 36 -3.16 18.16 0.63
N LYS A 37 -3.26 18.44 -0.67
CA LYS A 37 -3.85 17.51 -1.64
C LYS A 37 -3.06 16.19 -1.74
N PHE A 38 -1.73 16.27 -1.70
CA PHE A 38 -0.84 15.11 -1.68
C PHE A 38 -1.07 14.24 -0.44
N ASP A 39 -1.07 14.87 0.74
CA ASP A 39 -1.30 14.19 2.02
C ASP A 39 -2.67 13.49 2.02
N GLU A 40 -3.72 14.16 1.55
CA GLU A 40 -5.08 13.62 1.42
C GLU A 40 -5.12 12.40 0.48
N ASP A 41 -4.55 12.51 -0.72
CA ASP A 41 -4.56 11.41 -1.69
C ASP A 41 -3.81 10.17 -1.16
N VAL A 42 -2.68 10.38 -0.48
CA VAL A 42 -1.91 9.29 0.14
C VAL A 42 -2.69 8.63 1.28
N LEU A 43 -3.37 9.40 2.11
CA LEU A 43 -4.22 8.86 3.17
C LEU A 43 -5.41 8.08 2.60
N ASP A 44 -6.02 8.56 1.52
CA ASP A 44 -7.12 7.87 0.84
C ASP A 44 -6.68 6.54 0.22
N LEU A 45 -5.47 6.48 -0.34
CA LEU A 45 -4.87 5.22 -0.82
C LEU A 45 -4.60 4.23 0.32
N ALA A 46 -4.12 4.70 1.47
CA ALA A 46 -3.95 3.84 2.63
C ALA A 46 -5.31 3.33 3.16
N ARG A 47 -6.35 4.16 3.11
CA ARG A 47 -7.73 3.81 3.49
C ARG A 47 -8.37 2.80 2.54
N SER A 48 -7.98 2.76 1.26
CA SER A 48 -8.47 1.73 0.33
C SER A 48 -7.99 0.32 0.71
N GLY A 49 -6.97 0.23 1.57
CA GLY A 49 -6.39 -1.02 2.06
C GLY A 49 -5.34 -1.62 1.10
N GLU A 50 -5.09 -0.97 -0.03
CA GLU A 50 -4.07 -1.37 -1.01
C GLU A 50 -2.66 -1.00 -0.56
N TYR A 51 -2.51 -0.05 0.36
CA TYR A 51 -1.20 0.45 0.82
C TYR A 51 -1.13 0.55 2.34
N PHE A 52 0.07 0.37 2.89
CA PHE A 52 0.41 0.68 4.28
C PHE A 52 1.26 1.93 4.35
N LEU A 53 1.02 2.76 5.37
CA LEU A 53 1.88 3.88 5.73
C LEU A 53 2.77 3.50 6.89
N ILE A 54 4.04 3.90 6.81
CA ILE A 54 5.03 3.65 7.85
C ILE A 54 5.19 4.90 8.70
N ARG A 55 4.85 4.77 9.98
CA ARG A 55 4.97 5.83 10.98
C ARG A 55 6.42 5.98 11.45
N HIS A 56 6.87 7.21 11.66
CA HIS A 56 8.17 7.51 12.24
C HIS A 56 8.18 7.08 13.71
N SER A 57 9.22 6.34 14.13
CA SER A 57 9.31 5.76 15.47
C SER A 57 9.63 6.78 16.57
N ARG A 58 10.17 7.94 16.19
CA ARG A 58 10.57 9.04 17.09
C ARG A 58 10.14 10.40 16.55
N PRO A 59 8.84 10.74 16.59
CA PRO A 59 8.36 12.02 16.05
C PRO A 59 8.89 13.22 16.85
N ASP A 60 9.23 13.03 18.12
CA ASP A 60 9.84 14.00 19.04
C ASP A 60 11.23 14.49 18.59
N SER A 61 11.96 13.67 17.83
CA SER A 61 13.29 14.03 17.34
C SER A 61 13.29 14.76 16.01
N LEU A 62 12.12 15.04 15.42
CA LEU A 62 12.02 15.67 14.10
C LEU A 62 12.08 17.20 14.20
N THR A 63 12.88 17.79 13.33
CA THR A 63 12.86 19.24 13.11
C THR A 63 11.56 19.66 12.40
N ARG A 64 11.22 20.95 12.48
CA ARG A 64 10.07 21.51 11.73
C ARG A 64 10.16 21.28 10.23
N GLN A 65 11.37 21.29 9.69
CA GLN A 65 11.60 21.06 8.27
C GLN A 65 11.32 19.60 7.89
N GLU A 66 11.80 18.64 8.69
CA GLU A 66 11.52 17.22 8.47
C GLU A 66 10.03 16.89 8.64
N MET A 67 9.38 17.43 9.67
CA MET A 67 7.92 17.30 9.83
C MET A 67 7.16 17.84 8.61
N GLY A 68 7.64 18.93 8.00
CA GLY A 68 7.07 19.51 6.79
C GLY A 68 7.18 18.64 5.53
N MET A 69 8.04 17.61 5.55
CA MET A 69 8.19 16.65 4.46
C MET A 69 7.37 15.36 4.68
N MET A 70 6.74 15.20 5.85
CA MET A 70 5.98 14.03 6.23
C MET A 70 4.47 14.28 6.23
N ILE A 71 3.68 13.22 6.38
CA ILE A 71 2.22 13.30 6.51
C ILE A 71 1.84 13.13 7.99
N PRO A 72 1.10 14.06 8.61
CA PRO A 72 0.65 13.90 9.99
C PRO A 72 -0.35 12.74 10.11
N ASP A 73 -0.26 11.96 11.18
CA ASP A 73 -1.19 10.84 11.44
C ASP A 73 -2.47 11.24 12.20
N GLY A 74 -2.53 12.48 12.69
CA GLY A 74 -3.64 13.00 13.52
C GLY A 74 -3.51 12.72 15.02
N GLU A 75 -2.50 11.96 15.44
CA GLU A 75 -2.23 11.54 16.83
C GLU A 75 -0.88 12.06 17.34
N GLY A 76 -0.32 13.09 16.69
CA GLY A 76 0.97 13.66 17.04
C GLY A 76 2.18 12.88 16.49
N GLY A 77 1.96 11.91 15.60
CA GLY A 77 3.01 11.27 14.82
C GLY A 77 2.97 11.66 13.34
N PHE A 78 3.88 11.05 12.59
CA PHE A 78 4.10 11.35 11.18
C PHE A 78 4.39 10.08 10.40
N PHE A 79 3.79 9.95 9.21
CA PHE A 79 4.14 8.94 8.22
C PHE A 79 5.25 9.46 7.31
N TYR A 80 6.27 8.62 7.07
CA TYR A 80 7.42 8.99 6.24
C TYR A 80 7.54 8.13 4.98
N ALA A 81 6.90 6.96 4.94
CA ALA A 81 6.95 6.06 3.79
C ALA A 81 5.60 5.37 3.54
N ILE A 82 5.43 4.89 2.31
CA ILE A 82 4.30 4.08 1.86
C ILE A 82 4.82 2.77 1.24
N ILE A 83 4.09 1.67 1.45
CA ILE A 83 4.39 0.36 0.87
C ILE A 83 3.10 -0.30 0.37
N PRO A 84 3.07 -0.92 -0.83
CA PRO A 84 1.92 -1.68 -1.27
C PRO A 84 1.67 -2.85 -0.33
N ARG A 85 0.40 -3.11 -0.03
CA ARG A 85 0.00 -4.37 0.57
C ARG A 85 0.17 -5.44 -0.52
N PRO A 86 0.89 -6.55 -0.28
CA PRO A 86 0.89 -7.65 -1.22
C PRO A 86 -0.55 -8.07 -1.47
N GLU A 87 -0.97 -8.13 -2.73
CA GLU A 87 -2.28 -8.63 -3.09
C GLU A 87 -2.45 -9.96 -2.34
N SER A 88 -3.46 -10.02 -1.47
CA SER A 88 -3.92 -11.29 -0.97
C SER A 88 -4.49 -11.97 -2.20
N LYS A 89 -3.65 -12.73 -2.94
CA LYS A 89 -4.13 -13.57 -4.04
C LYS A 89 -5.39 -14.24 -3.51
N PRO A 90 -6.54 -14.14 -4.19
CA PRO A 90 -7.69 -14.91 -3.76
C PRO A 90 -7.19 -16.34 -3.64
N THR A 91 -7.40 -16.96 -2.49
CA THR A 91 -7.02 -18.34 -2.21
C THR A 91 -7.89 -19.27 -3.05
N SER A 92 -7.84 -19.14 -4.37
CA SER A 92 -8.42 -20.03 -5.36
C SER A 92 -7.46 -21.20 -5.52
N SER A 93 -7.32 -21.95 -4.43
CA SER A 93 -6.70 -23.28 -4.41
C SER A 93 -7.36 -24.10 -3.30
N ARG A 94 -8.69 -24.12 -3.32
CA ARG A 94 -9.45 -25.29 -2.86
C ARG A 94 -10.31 -25.78 -4.01
N ARG A 95 -9.64 -26.22 -5.09
CA ARG A 95 -10.25 -27.22 -5.99
C ARG A 95 -10.39 -28.49 -5.16
N LYS A 96 -11.50 -28.60 -4.42
CA LYS A 96 -11.99 -29.89 -3.96
C LYS A 96 -12.53 -30.57 -5.22
N THR A 97 -11.63 -31.15 -6.01
CA THR A 97 -12.00 -32.14 -7.02
C THR A 97 -12.57 -33.33 -6.25
N ARG A 98 -13.87 -33.26 -5.96
CA ARG A 98 -14.68 -34.46 -5.78
C ARG A 98 -14.68 -35.16 -7.13
N SER A 99 -13.71 -36.04 -7.35
CA SER A 99 -13.88 -37.09 -8.35
C SER A 99 -15.00 -38.01 -7.85
N PRO A 100 -16.01 -38.33 -8.66
CA PRO A 100 -16.97 -39.37 -8.32
C PRO A 100 -16.26 -40.72 -8.48
N ALA A 101 -16.22 -41.54 -7.43
CA ALA A 101 -15.82 -42.93 -7.54
C ALA A 101 -17.06 -43.81 -7.78
N PRO A 102 -16.97 -44.82 -8.66
CA PRO A 102 -18.10 -45.44 -9.33
C PRO A 102 -18.82 -46.48 -8.46
N SER A 103 -20.13 -46.60 -8.68
CA SER A 103 -20.98 -47.68 -8.20
C SER A 103 -20.44 -49.05 -8.62
N LEU A 104 -20.05 -49.89 -7.66
CA LEU A 104 -19.83 -51.31 -7.91
C LEU A 104 -21.11 -52.08 -7.53
N GLN A 105 -21.89 -52.44 -8.54
CA GLN A 105 -22.77 -53.60 -8.47
C GLN A 105 -21.91 -54.84 -8.21
N LYS A 106 -22.27 -55.63 -7.21
CA LYS A 106 -21.94 -57.06 -7.19
C LYS A 106 -23.22 -57.84 -6.99
N HIS A 107 -23.69 -58.42 -8.09
CA HIS A 107 -24.42 -59.68 -8.09
C HIS A 107 -23.51 -60.76 -7.50
N TYR A 108 -24.02 -61.55 -6.56
CA TYR A 108 -24.04 -63.02 -6.54
C TYR A 108 -24.81 -63.47 -5.30
#